data_AF-A0A849QPX5-F1
#
_entry.id   AF-A0A849QPX5-F1
#
_cell.length_a   1.000
_cell.length_b   1.000
_cell.length_c   1.000
_cell.angle_alpha   90.00
_cell.angle_beta   90.00
_cell.angle_gamma   90.00
#
_symmetry.space_group_name_H-M   'P 1'
#
loop_
_entity.id
_entity.type
_entity.pdbx_description
1 polymer ?
#
loop_
_entity_poly.entity_id
_entity_poly.type
_entity_poly.pdbx_seq_one_letter_code
_entity_poly.pdbx_strand_id
1 'polypeptide(L)'
;RINVPVKNIGNKDAEAVKAILKTKSYFTGTKTDYLGDIEQSSEKIATFELEADRDTIADNYETDIKIMWLDGDERLETTKSFALVVVSGEGSNTGIIAIAAVAVILIVVIIGVFSYFKSKKRRGE
;
A
#
# COMPACT_ATOMS: atom_id res chain seq x y z
N ARG A 1 5.43 0.21 -12.57
CA ARG A 1 5.80 0.84 -11.28
C ARG A 1 4.60 1.33 -10.46
N ILE A 2 4.59 1.01 -9.17
CA ILE A 2 3.65 1.50 -8.15
C ILE A 2 4.46 2.07 -6.98
N ASN A 3 4.14 3.30 -6.54
CA ASN A 3 4.78 3.93 -5.39
C ASN A 3 3.73 4.09 -4.28
N VAL A 4 4.00 3.56 -3.09
CA VAL A 4 3.07 3.57 -1.96
C VAL A 4 3.72 4.25 -0.76
N PRO A 5 3.20 5.39 -0.27
CA PRO A 5 3.67 5.99 0.96
C PRO A 5 3.34 5.08 2.16
N VAL A 6 4.36 4.81 2.99
CA VAL A 6 4.25 4.06 4.24
C VAL A 6 4.65 4.97 5.38
N LYS A 7 3.64 5.45 6.12
CA LYS A 7 3.81 6.35 7.26
C LYS A 7 3.76 5.59 8.57
N ASN A 8 4.74 5.85 9.44
CA ASN A 8 4.68 5.40 10.83
C ASN A 8 3.74 6.30 11.62
N ILE A 9 2.60 5.75 12.05
CA ILE A 9 1.60 6.42 12.90
C ILE A 9 1.67 5.98 14.37
N GLY A 10 2.67 5.16 14.73
CA GLY A 10 2.95 4.72 16.08
C GLY A 10 3.61 5.80 16.94
N ASN A 11 3.91 5.43 18.18
CA ASN A 11 4.57 6.30 19.16
C ASN A 11 6.06 5.97 19.37
N LYS A 12 6.63 5.12 18.52
CA LYS A 12 8.03 4.69 18.51
C LYS A 12 8.49 4.50 17.07
N ASP A 13 9.79 4.33 16.90
CA ASP A 13 10.38 3.94 15.61
C ASP A 13 9.95 2.52 15.25
N ALA A 14 9.72 2.30 13.95
CA ALA A 14 9.45 0.98 13.41
C ALA A 14 10.73 0.47 12.75
N GLU A 15 11.25 -0.65 13.24
CA GLU A 15 12.53 -1.19 12.78
C GLU A 15 12.34 -2.23 11.66
N ALA A 16 13.32 -2.34 10.77
CA ALA A 16 13.37 -3.35 9.71
C ALA A 16 12.06 -3.46 8.89
N VAL A 17 11.46 -2.32 8.54
CA VAL A 17 10.16 -2.27 7.86
C VAL A 17 10.28 -2.88 6.46
N LYS A 18 9.34 -3.80 6.16
CA LYS A 18 9.22 -4.51 4.89
C LYS A 18 7.81 -4.41 4.36
N ALA A 19 7.67 -4.00 3.10
CA ALA A 19 6.39 -3.97 2.39
C ALA A 19 6.34 -5.07 1.33
N ILE A 20 5.25 -5.84 1.29
CA ILE A 20 5.03 -6.95 0.36
C ILE A 20 3.69 -6.75 -0.33
N LEU A 21 3.73 -6.55 -1.64
CA LEU A 21 2.55 -6.51 -2.48
C LEU A 21 2.08 -7.93 -2.80
N LYS A 22 0.82 -8.24 -2.45
CA LYS A 22 0.17 -9.53 -2.65
C LYS A 22 -0.78 -9.42 -3.83
N THR A 23 -0.27 -9.80 -5.00
CA THR A 23 -1.04 -9.86 -6.23
C THR A 23 -1.30 -11.30 -6.65
N LYS A 24 -2.27 -11.48 -7.54
CA LYS A 24 -2.51 -12.76 -8.23
C LYS A 24 -1.30 -13.14 -9.12
N SER A 25 -1.26 -14.39 -9.57
CA SER A 25 -0.11 -14.97 -10.28
C SER A 25 0.19 -14.33 -11.63
N TYR A 26 -0.82 -13.78 -12.31
CA TYR A 26 -0.70 -13.11 -13.61
C TYR A 26 -0.15 -11.67 -13.53
N PHE A 27 0.18 -11.20 -12.33
CA PHE A 27 1.03 -10.03 -12.15
C PHE A 27 2.43 -10.48 -11.80
N THR A 28 3.44 -10.02 -12.52
CA THR A 28 4.85 -10.34 -12.29
C THR A 28 5.62 -9.08 -11.88
N GLY A 29 6.94 -9.18 -11.69
CA GLY A 29 7.81 -8.07 -11.27
C GLY A 29 8.22 -8.06 -9.79
N THR A 30 8.78 -6.96 -9.33
CA THR A 30 9.30 -6.77 -7.96
C THR A 30 8.18 -6.38 -7.01
N LYS A 31 7.76 -7.32 -6.16
CA LYS A 31 6.62 -7.16 -5.23
C LYS A 31 7.01 -6.96 -3.77
N THR A 32 8.29 -6.73 -3.48
CA THR A 32 8.80 -6.59 -2.12
C THR A 32 9.78 -5.44 -2.07
N ASP A 33 9.63 -4.59 -1.06
CA ASP A 33 10.56 -3.49 -0.78
C ASP A 33 10.97 -3.50 0.70
N TYR A 34 12.24 -3.22 0.96
CA TYR A 34 12.82 -3.16 2.29
C TYR A 34 13.09 -1.69 2.62
N LEU A 35 12.22 -1.11 3.43
CA LEU A 35 12.26 0.31 3.77
C LEU A 35 13.28 0.62 4.87
N GLY A 36 13.76 -0.41 5.58
CA GLY A 36 14.59 -0.24 6.77
C GLY A 36 13.78 0.43 7.87
N ASP A 37 14.42 1.26 8.68
CA ASP A 37 13.75 1.86 9.83
C ASP A 37 12.92 3.08 9.41
N ILE A 38 11.73 3.24 10.01
CA ILE A 38 10.88 4.41 9.82
C ILE A 38 10.67 5.06 11.18
N GLU A 39 11.31 6.22 11.37
CA GLU A 39 11.20 7.02 12.57
C GLU A 39 9.74 7.37 12.90
N GLN A 40 9.46 7.62 14.17
CA GLN A 40 8.16 8.06 14.63
C GLN A 40 7.64 9.25 13.82
N SER A 41 6.40 9.16 13.34
CA SER A 41 5.72 10.19 12.51
C SER A 41 6.31 10.44 11.12
N SER A 42 7.38 9.74 10.73
CA SER A 42 8.02 9.83 9.42
C SER A 42 7.40 8.87 8.41
N GLU A 43 7.78 9.04 7.14
CA GLU A 43 7.25 8.27 6.01
C GLU A 43 8.39 7.87 5.07
N LYS A 44 8.25 6.68 4.46
CA LYS A 44 9.08 6.21 3.33
C LYS A 44 8.18 5.73 2.20
N ILE A 45 8.71 5.71 0.99
CA ILE A 45 7.97 5.26 -0.21
C ILE A 45 8.38 3.83 -0.54
N ALA A 46 7.44 2.90 -0.46
CA ALA A 46 7.60 1.56 -1.02
C ALA A 46 7.43 1.59 -2.54
N THR A 47 8.42 1.07 -3.27
CA THR A 47 8.39 0.98 -4.73
C THR A 47 8.22 -0.47 -5.16
N PHE A 48 7.22 -0.72 -5.99
CA PHE A 48 6.97 -2.01 -6.61
C PHE A 48 7.02 -1.90 -8.14
N GLU A 49 7.49 -2.95 -8.79
CA GLU A 49 7.36 -3.12 -10.23
C GLU A 49 6.31 -4.20 -10.51
N LEU A 50 5.32 -3.84 -11.33
CA LEU A 50 4.28 -4.76 -11.77
C LEU A 50 4.18 -4.74 -13.27
N GLU A 51 4.11 -5.96 -13.80
CA GLU A 51 3.79 -6.24 -15.19
C GLU A 51 2.58 -7.18 -15.19
N ALA A 52 1.58 -6.85 -16.00
CA ALA A 52 0.42 -7.71 -16.21
C ALA A 52 0.70 -8.61 -17.42
N ASP A 53 0.34 -9.89 -17.31
CA ASP A 53 0.38 -10.80 -18.45
C ASP A 53 -0.53 -10.28 -19.57
N ARG A 54 -0.21 -10.62 -20.83
CA ARG A 54 -0.94 -10.13 -22.02
C ARG A 54 -2.44 -10.43 -22.01
N ASP A 55 -2.82 -11.53 -21.36
CA ASP A 55 -4.20 -12.00 -21.28
C ASP A 55 -4.91 -11.50 -19.99
N THR A 56 -4.26 -10.63 -19.21
CA THR A 56 -4.89 -10.01 -18.04
C THR A 56 -6.03 -9.11 -18.50
N ILE A 57 -7.23 -9.42 -18.02
CA ILE A 57 -8.45 -8.71 -18.39
C ILE A 57 -8.46 -7.33 -17.72
N ALA A 58 -9.03 -6.34 -18.41
CA ALA A 58 -9.29 -5.05 -17.78
C ALA A 58 -10.33 -5.20 -16.67
N ASP A 59 -9.92 -4.98 -15.42
CA ASP A 59 -10.75 -5.12 -14.23
C ASP A 59 -10.11 -4.41 -13.03
N ASN A 60 -10.87 -4.35 -11.94
CA ASN A 60 -10.42 -3.93 -10.62
C ASN A 60 -10.03 -5.16 -9.80
N TYR A 61 -8.73 -5.41 -9.68
CA TYR A 61 -8.21 -6.53 -8.91
C TYR A 61 -8.00 -6.15 -7.45
N GLU A 62 -8.76 -6.77 -6.54
CA GLU A 62 -8.50 -6.67 -5.11
C GLU A 62 -7.09 -7.17 -4.80
N THR A 63 -6.30 -6.29 -4.20
CA THR A 63 -4.86 -6.45 -4.00
C THR A 63 -4.51 -6.01 -2.59
N ASP A 64 -3.62 -6.75 -1.93
CA ASP A 64 -3.18 -6.41 -0.57
C ASP A 64 -1.72 -5.93 -0.56
N ILE A 65 -1.41 -5.00 0.34
CA ILE A 65 -0.04 -4.76 0.81
C ILE A 65 0.05 -5.23 2.25
N LYS A 66 0.94 -6.20 2.49
CA LYS A 66 1.37 -6.59 3.83
C LYS A 66 2.58 -5.76 4.23
N ILE A 67 2.50 -5.07 5.35
CA ILE A 67 3.60 -4.34 5.98
C ILE A 67 4.00 -5.09 7.24
N MET A 68 5.28 -5.36 7.40
CA MET A 68 5.85 -6.01 8.59
C MET A 68 6.97 -5.13 9.15
N TRP A 69 7.12 -5.11 10.45
CA TRP A 69 8.17 -4.36 11.15
C TRP A 69 8.49 -5.01 12.50
N LEU A 70 9.55 -4.53 13.15
CA LEU A 70 9.91 -4.86 14.52
C LEU A 70 9.59 -3.68 15.45
N ASP A 71 9.03 -3.96 16.63
CA ASP A 71 9.01 -3.06 17.80
C ASP A 71 9.85 -3.74 18.90
N GLY A 72 11.15 -3.41 18.95
CA GLY A 72 12.14 -4.17 19.70
C GLY A 72 12.23 -5.61 19.18
N ASP A 73 12.02 -6.60 20.04
CA ASP A 73 12.07 -8.02 19.67
C ASP A 73 10.75 -8.56 19.08
N GLU A 74 9.66 -7.78 19.14
CA GLU A 74 8.36 -8.22 18.66
C GLU A 74 8.19 -7.95 17.16
N ARG A 75 7.84 -9.00 16.41
CA ARG A 75 7.50 -8.86 14.98
C ARG A 75 6.01 -8.63 14.80
N LEU A 76 5.68 -7.46 14.25
CA LEU A 76 4.32 -7.02 13.98
C LEU A 76 4.02 -7.01 12.47
N GLU A 77 2.75 -7.15 12.12
CA GLU A 77 2.30 -7.03 10.73
C GLU A 77 0.90 -6.40 10.61
N THR A 78 0.67 -5.71 9.49
CA THR A 78 -0.65 -5.22 9.09
C THR A 78 -0.85 -5.42 7.60
N THR A 79 -2.11 -5.56 7.18
CA THR A 79 -2.48 -5.70 5.77
C THR A 79 -3.47 -4.61 5.38
N LYS A 80 -3.26 -4.01 4.21
CA LYS A 80 -4.15 -3.01 3.61
C LYS A 80 -4.55 -3.44 2.21
N SER A 81 -5.85 -3.50 1.98
CA SER A 81 -6.45 -3.86 0.69
C SER A 81 -6.75 -2.62 -0.14
N PHE A 82 -6.56 -2.73 -1.44
CA PHE A 82 -6.89 -1.71 -2.42
C PHE A 82 -7.23 -2.35 -3.78
N ALA A 83 -7.90 -1.61 -4.65
CA ALA A 83 -8.17 -2.04 -6.01
C ALA A 83 -7.00 -1.66 -6.93
N LEU A 84 -6.40 -2.64 -7.59
CA LEU A 84 -5.48 -2.43 -8.69
C LEU A 84 -6.27 -2.40 -10.00
N VAL A 85 -6.34 -1.22 -10.63
CA VAL A 85 -7.11 -1.01 -11.85
C VAL A 85 -6.25 -1.36 -13.07
N VAL A 86 -6.68 -2.37 -13.83
CA VAL A 86 -6.11 -2.71 -15.13
C VAL A 86 -7.05 -2.20 -16.20
N VAL A 87 -6.53 -1.46 -17.17
CA VAL A 87 -7.30 -0.92 -18.30
C VAL A 87 -6.80 -1.52 -19.61
N SER A 88 -7.73 -1.79 -20.54
CA SER A 88 -7.39 -2.24 -21.88
C SER A 88 -6.71 -1.10 -22.63
N GLY A 89 -5.49 -1.33 -23.10
CA GLY A 89 -4.80 -0.40 -23.97
C GLY A 89 -5.29 -0.53 -25.41
N GLU A 90 -6.40 0.11 -25.78
CA GLU A 90 -6.69 0.35 -27.19
C GLU A 90 -5.70 1.42 -27.71
N GLY A 91 -4.59 0.95 -28.31
CA GLY A 91 -3.71 1.80 -29.11
C GLY A 91 -2.37 2.18 -28.47
N SER A 92 -1.42 1.25 -28.43
CA SER A 92 -0.01 1.57 -28.75
C SER A 92 0.75 0.28 -29.07
N ASN A 93 1.48 0.27 -30.20
CA ASN A 93 2.31 -0.85 -30.66
C ASN A 93 3.61 -0.98 -29.84
N THR A 94 3.49 -1.15 -28.53
CA THR A 94 4.56 -1.55 -27.63
C THR A 94 3.90 -2.33 -26.51
N GLY A 95 4.28 -3.60 -26.33
CA GLY A 95 3.61 -4.57 -25.44
C GLY A 95 3.69 -4.28 -23.95
N ILE A 96 3.31 -3.08 -23.52
CA ILE A 96 3.18 -2.66 -22.13
C ILE A 96 1.72 -2.22 -21.95
N ILE A 97 0.91 -3.11 -21.38
CA ILE A 97 -0.43 -2.76 -20.91
C ILE A 97 -0.26 -1.74 -19.78
N ALA A 98 -0.82 -0.54 -19.94
CA ALA A 98 -0.68 0.54 -18.98
C ALA A 98 -1.50 0.23 -17.71
N ILE A 99 -0.81 -0.11 -16.61
CA ILE A 99 -1.40 -0.25 -15.28
C ILE A 99 -1.54 1.15 -14.67
N ALA A 100 -2.77 1.65 -14.52
CA ALA A 100 -3.03 2.90 -13.82
C ALA A 100 -3.24 2.60 -12.33
N ALA A 101 -2.18 2.69 -11.52
CA ALA A 101 -2.29 2.58 -10.07
C ALA A 101 -2.89 3.86 -9.47
N VAL A 102 -4.21 4.02 -9.54
CA VAL A 102 -4.93 5.09 -8.85
C VAL A 102 -5.11 4.68 -7.39
N ALA A 103 -4.19 5.09 -6.52
CA ALA A 103 -4.34 4.94 -5.06
C ALA A 103 -5.44 5.90 -4.58
N VAL A 104 -6.69 5.43 -4.55
CA VAL A 104 -7.83 6.24 -4.11
C VAL A 104 -7.73 6.48 -2.60
N ILE A 105 -7.42 7.74 -2.27
CA ILE A 105 -7.32 8.39 -0.97
C ILE A 105 -8.68 8.31 -0.22
N LEU A 106 -9.05 7.14 0.33
CA LEU A 106 -10.27 7.03 1.16
C LEU A 106 -10.00 6.57 2.61
N ILE A 107 -8.81 6.04 2.92
CA ILE A 107 -8.48 5.61 4.30
C ILE A 107 -8.16 6.80 5.22
N VAL A 108 -7.68 7.93 4.69
CA VAL A 108 -7.34 9.12 5.50
C VAL A 108 -8.59 9.83 6.04
N VAL A 109 -9.70 9.81 5.30
CA VAL A 109 -10.95 10.46 5.76
C VAL A 109 -11.62 9.64 6.87
N ILE A 110 -11.63 8.31 6.78
CA ILE A 110 -12.31 7.46 7.78
C ILE A 110 -11.58 7.53 9.13
N ILE A 111 -10.23 7.49 9.16
CA ILE A 111 -9.46 7.56 10.41
C ILE A 111 -9.47 9.00 10.98
N GLY A 112 -9.40 10.02 10.13
CA GLY A 112 -9.49 11.43 10.55
C GLY A 112 -10.85 11.76 11.17
N VAL A 113 -11.96 11.32 10.56
CA VAL A 113 -13.32 11.52 11.08
C VAL A 113 -13.54 10.70 12.36
N PHE A 114 -13.13 9.43 12.39
CA PHE A 114 -13.31 8.58 13.58
C PHE A 114 -12.50 9.06 14.79
N SER A 115 -11.26 9.52 14.57
CA SER A 115 -10.44 10.10 15.64
C SER A 115 -10.97 11.46 16.11
N TYR A 116 -11.46 12.31 15.20
CA TYR A 116 -12.11 13.58 15.55
C TYR A 116 -13.36 13.36 16.44
N PHE A 117 -14.22 12.39 16.09
CA PHE A 117 -15.40 12.07 16.90
C PHE A 117 -15.07 11.41 18.25
N LYS A 118 -14.04 10.56 18.33
CA LYS A 118 -13.61 9.93 19.59
C LYS A 118 -12.97 10.93 20.57
N SER A 119 -12.30 11.96 20.05
CA SER A 119 -11.60 12.97 20.87
C SER A 119 -12.56 13.94 21.56
N LYS A 120 -13.73 14.22 20.96
CA LYS A 120 -14.71 15.14 21.53
C LYS A 120 -15.51 14.52 22.69
N LYS A 121 -15.74 13.20 22.68
CA LYS A 121 -16.51 12.51 23.73
C LYS A 121 -15.75 12.37 25.07
N ARG A 122 -14.42 12.51 25.08
CA ARG A 122 -13.57 12.34 26.29
C ARG A 122 -13.20 13.64 27.00
N ARG A 123 -13.67 14.80 26.51
CA ARG A 123 -13.34 16.12 27.08
C ARG A 123 -14.56 16.82 27.70
N GLY A 124 -15.66 16.10 27.91
CA GLY A 124 -16.94 16.64 28.38
C GLY A 124 -17.60 15.85 29.52
N GLU A 125 -16.84 15.04 30.25
CA GLU A 125 -17.26 14.39 31.51
C GLU A 125 -16.17 14.60 32.57
#